data_AF-A0A538LIU2-F1
#
_entry.id   AF-A0A538LIU2-F1
#
_cell.length_a   1.000
_cell.length_b   1.000
_cell.length_c   1.000
_cell.angle_alpha   90.00
_cell.angle_beta   90.00
_cell.angle_gamma   90.00
#
_symmetry.space_group_name_H-M   'P 1'
#
loop_
_entity.id
_entity.type
_entity.pdbx_description
1 polymer ?
#
loop_
_entity_poly.entity_id
_entity_poly.type
_entity_poly.pdbx_seq_one_letter_code
_entity_poly.pdbx_strand_id
1 'polypeptide(L)'
;MTLLTANRYADAWQLLVAVEKRTVPIGLYVACEERAPIPGHLVSVRVVSIRRAGIAVPGLDRRRPGYAVTVETTIAGIAQSAVTTQFVFQLVSDAGRLGWTLHPDRFHAYRQGHCLQAVPPA
;
A
#
# COMPACT_ATOMS: atom_id res chain seq x y z
N MET A 1 -6.46 -7.75 -11.81
CA MET A 1 -6.66 -7.21 -10.45
C MET A 1 -5.49 -7.69 -9.63
N THR A 2 -4.52 -6.84 -9.33
CA THR A 2 -3.25 -7.26 -8.73
C THR A 2 -3.26 -6.82 -7.28
N LEU A 3 -3.53 -7.78 -6.39
CA LEU A 3 -3.84 -7.54 -5.00
C LEU A 3 -2.54 -7.51 -4.20
N LEU A 4 -2.20 -6.35 -3.64
CA LEU A 4 -1.13 -6.15 -2.64
C LEU A 4 -1.16 -7.21 -1.53
N THR A 5 -2.34 -7.75 -1.24
CA THR A 5 -2.59 -8.75 -0.20
C THR A 5 -2.20 -10.18 -0.55
N ALA A 6 -1.73 -10.44 -1.78
CA ALA A 6 -1.17 -11.72 -2.19
C ALA A 6 0.35 -11.81 -1.96
N ASN A 7 0.95 -10.86 -1.22
CA ASN A 7 2.39 -10.73 -0.99
C ASN A 7 3.22 -10.66 -2.30
N ARG A 8 2.60 -10.22 -3.41
CA ARG A 8 3.24 -10.01 -4.72
C ARG A 8 3.79 -8.60 -4.83
N TYR A 9 4.82 -8.30 -4.03
CA TYR A 9 5.31 -6.94 -3.86
C TYR A 9 5.93 -6.34 -5.12
N ALA A 10 6.62 -7.12 -5.96
CA ALA A 10 7.13 -6.63 -7.24
C ALA A 10 6.01 -6.10 -8.14
N ASP A 11 4.85 -6.75 -8.14
CA ASP A 11 3.69 -6.29 -8.91
C ASP A 11 3.00 -5.09 -8.25
N ALA A 12 2.93 -5.08 -6.92
CA ALA A 12 2.42 -3.94 -6.17
C ALA A 12 3.22 -2.66 -6.46
N TRP A 13 4.55 -2.76 -6.57
CA TRP A 13 5.41 -1.63 -6.91
C TRP A 13 5.04 -1.00 -8.26
N GLN A 14 4.63 -1.81 -9.24
CA GLN A 14 4.24 -1.30 -10.57
C GLN A 14 3.02 -0.36 -10.51
N LEU A 15 2.16 -0.56 -9.51
CA LEU A 15 0.94 0.22 -9.31
C LEU A 15 1.19 1.51 -8.52
N LEU A 16 2.39 1.75 -8.01
CA LEU A 16 2.75 3.00 -7.37
C LEU A 16 2.76 4.15 -8.38
N VAL A 17 2.47 5.35 -7.88
CA VAL A 17 2.62 6.60 -8.62
C VAL A 17 4.06 6.81 -9.09
N ALA A 18 4.25 7.48 -10.24
CA ALA A 18 5.56 7.57 -10.87
C ALA A 18 6.59 8.33 -10.03
N VAL A 19 6.15 9.31 -9.23
CA VAL A 19 7.05 10.04 -8.32
C VAL A 19 7.66 9.12 -7.25
N GLU A 20 6.86 8.22 -6.69
CA GLU A 20 7.34 7.25 -5.71
C GLU A 20 8.24 6.20 -6.36
N LYS A 21 7.89 5.69 -7.54
CA LYS A 21 8.73 4.74 -8.28
C LYS A 21 10.10 5.30 -8.67
N ARG A 22 10.19 6.61 -8.95
CA ARG A 22 11.48 7.28 -9.21
C ARG A 22 12.32 7.51 -7.96
N THR A 23 11.68 7.55 -6.80
CA THR A 23 12.34 7.89 -5.53
C THR A 23 12.73 6.65 -4.73
N VAL A 24 11.88 5.63 -4.75
CA VAL A 24 12.05 4.39 -3.99
C VAL A 24 12.52 3.27 -4.93
N PRO A 25 13.75 2.76 -4.77
CA PRO A 25 14.26 1.65 -5.56
C PRO A 25 13.38 0.41 -5.40
N ILE A 26 13.04 -0.26 -6.51
CA ILE A 26 12.21 -1.48 -6.50
C ILE A 26 12.79 -2.56 -5.58
N GLY A 27 14.11 -2.80 -5.65
CA GLY A 27 14.76 -3.84 -4.85
C GLY A 27 14.62 -3.59 -3.34
N LEU A 28 14.72 -2.33 -2.92
CA LEU A 28 14.54 -1.96 -1.52
C LEU A 28 13.08 -2.06 -1.08
N TYR A 29 12.15 -1.59 -1.90
CA TYR A 29 10.72 -1.73 -1.64
C TYR A 29 10.34 -3.21 -1.44
N VAL A 30 10.71 -4.07 -2.38
CA VAL A 30 10.41 -5.51 -2.31
C VAL A 30 11.05 -6.12 -1.07
N ALA A 31 12.35 -5.89 -0.85
CA ALA A 31 13.06 -6.45 0.30
C ALA A 31 12.49 -5.98 1.65
N CYS A 32 11.92 -4.78 1.72
CA CYS A 32 11.30 -4.28 2.94
C CYS A 32 9.88 -4.81 3.16
N GLU A 33 9.07 -4.90 2.12
CA GLU A 33 7.71 -5.45 2.23
C GLU A 33 7.75 -6.96 2.51
N GLU A 34 8.74 -7.69 1.97
CA GLU A 34 8.95 -9.12 2.25
C GLU A 34 9.32 -9.42 3.71
N ARG A 35 9.81 -8.45 4.48
CA ARG A 35 10.10 -8.61 5.92
C ARG A 35 8.86 -8.61 6.79
N ALA A 36 7.76 -8.06 6.29
CA ALA A 36 6.50 -7.96 7.00
C ALA A 36 5.36 -8.50 6.10
N PRO A 37 5.43 -9.78 5.70
CA PRO A 37 4.42 -10.36 4.84
C PRO A 37 3.07 -10.33 5.55
N ILE A 38 1.99 -10.21 4.78
CA ILE A 38 0.66 -10.44 5.36
C ILE A 38 0.61 -11.92 5.74
N PRO A 39 0.46 -12.27 7.04
CA PRO A 39 0.41 -13.66 7.45
C PRO A 39 -0.88 -14.32 6.96
N GLY A 40 -0.84 -15.62 6.69
CA GLY A 40 -1.99 -16.36 6.18
C GLY A 40 -2.20 -16.18 4.67
N HIS A 41 -3.44 -16.37 4.21
CA HIS A 41 -3.81 -16.20 2.82
C HIS A 41 -5.08 -15.39 2.68
N LEU A 42 -5.11 -14.58 1.63
CA LEU A 42 -6.24 -13.74 1.29
C LEU A 42 -7.44 -14.59 0.86
N VAL A 43 -8.57 -14.39 1.53
CA VAL A 43 -9.85 -15.06 1.20
C VAL A 43 -10.75 -14.12 0.41
N SER A 44 -10.86 -12.86 0.82
CA SER A 44 -11.75 -11.91 0.17
C SER A 44 -11.21 -10.48 0.19
N VAL A 45 -11.56 -9.70 -0.84
CA VAL A 45 -11.32 -8.26 -0.92
C VAL A 45 -12.59 -7.60 -1.45
N ARG A 46 -13.10 -6.63 -0.71
CA ARG A 46 -14.30 -5.88 -1.10
C ARG A 46 -14.05 -4.39 -0.91
N VAL A 47 -14.32 -3.59 -1.95
CA VAL A 47 -14.38 -2.14 -1.79
C VAL A 47 -15.67 -1.79 -1.06
N VAL A 48 -15.55 -1.16 0.10
CA VAL A 48 -16.67 -0.76 0.95
C VAL A 48 -17.08 0.69 0.67
N SER A 49 -16.10 1.56 0.43
CA SER A 49 -16.37 2.96 0.10
C SER A 49 -15.31 3.57 -0.79
N ILE A 50 -15.70 4.56 -1.60
CA ILE A 50 -14.82 5.39 -2.42
C ILE A 50 -15.22 6.84 -2.18
N ARG A 51 -14.32 7.65 -1.65
CA ARG A 51 -14.53 9.10 -1.47
C ARG A 51 -13.48 9.89 -2.21
N ARG A 52 -13.89 10.96 -2.89
CA ARG A 52 -12.94 11.94 -3.45
C ARG A 52 -12.21 12.64 -2.31
N ALA A 53 -10.91 12.85 -2.47
CA ALA A 53 -10.08 13.52 -1.47
C ALA A 53 -8.87 14.21 -2.11
N GLY A 54 -8.37 15.27 -1.47
CA GLY A 54 -7.03 15.76 -1.75
C GLY A 54 -6.02 14.87 -1.05
N ILE A 55 -5.16 14.18 -1.80
CA ILE A 55 -4.18 13.23 -1.29
C ILE A 55 -2.81 13.89 -1.21
N ALA A 56 -2.15 13.80 -0.05
CA ALA A 56 -0.75 14.18 0.08
C ALA A 56 0.10 13.01 -0.43
N VAL A 57 0.68 13.16 -1.62
CA VAL A 57 1.55 12.13 -2.20
C VAL A 57 2.97 12.37 -1.71
N PRO A 58 3.59 11.42 -0.98
CA PRO A 58 4.99 11.53 -0.59
C PRO A 58 5.90 11.86 -1.79
N GLY A 59 6.79 12.84 -1.61
CA GLY A 59 7.66 13.35 -2.68
C GLY A 59 7.05 14.46 -3.55
N LEU A 60 5.83 14.92 -3.27
CA LEU A 60 5.24 16.12 -3.87
C LEU A 60 4.85 17.13 -2.79
N ASP A 61 5.07 18.43 -3.07
CA ASP A 61 4.75 19.52 -2.14
C ASP A 61 3.26 19.86 -2.10
N ARG A 62 2.51 19.52 -3.15
CA ARG A 62 1.08 19.84 -3.29
C ARG A 62 0.23 18.59 -3.25
N ARG A 63 -0.91 18.69 -2.55
CA ARG A 63 -1.93 17.64 -2.57
C ARG A 63 -2.47 17.45 -3.99
N ARG A 64 -2.74 16.20 -4.36
CA ARG A 64 -3.29 15.82 -5.65
C ARG A 64 -4.75 15.40 -5.51
N PRO A 65 -5.63 15.75 -6.46
CA PRO A 65 -6.96 15.17 -6.52
C PRO A 65 -6.87 13.64 -6.64
N GLY A 66 -7.65 12.94 -5.84
CA GLY A 66 -7.64 11.49 -5.80
C GLY A 66 -8.83 10.91 -5.05
N TYR A 67 -8.66 9.67 -4.61
CA TYR A 67 -9.67 8.90 -3.92
C TYR A 67 -9.08 8.26 -2.68
N ALA A 68 -9.82 8.32 -1.57
CA ALA A 68 -9.61 7.40 -0.46
C ALA A 68 -10.60 6.25 -0.62
N VAL A 69 -10.07 5.04 -0.69
CA VAL A 69 -10.81 3.81 -0.94
C VAL A 69 -10.71 2.94 0.30
N THR A 70 -11.85 2.68 0.94
CA THR A 70 -11.92 1.73 2.04
C THR A 70 -12.14 0.34 1.47
N VAL A 71 -11.26 -0.58 1.82
CA VAL A 71 -11.27 -1.96 1.36
C VAL A 71 -11.36 -2.87 2.57
N GLU A 72 -12.38 -3.69 2.61
CA GLU A 72 -12.51 -4.80 3.54
C GLU A 72 -11.73 -6.00 2.99
N THR A 73 -10.89 -6.58 3.83
CA THR A 73 -10.01 -7.69 3.49
C THR A 73 -10.20 -8.79 4.52
N THR A 74 -10.51 -10.00 4.05
CA THR A 74 -10.57 -11.20 4.90
C THR A 74 -9.35 -12.05 4.66
N ILE A 75 -8.64 -12.39 5.73
CA ILE A 75 -7.42 -13.20 5.70
C ILE A 75 -7.65 -14.43 6.61
N ALA A 76 -7.36 -15.62 6.10
CA ALA A 76 -7.44 -16.87 6.86
C ALA A 76 -6.05 -17.47 7.11
N GLY A 77 -5.97 -18.40 8.05
CA GLY A 77 -4.72 -19.12 8.36
C GLY A 77 -3.74 -18.39 9.28
N ILE A 78 -4.16 -17.27 9.89
CA ILE A 78 -3.38 -16.58 10.95
C ILE A 78 -3.75 -17.13 12.33
N ALA A 79 -5.03 -17.48 12.53
CA ALA A 79 -5.60 -18.00 13.75
C ALA A 79 -6.60 -19.12 13.43
N GLN A 80 -7.29 -19.66 14.45
CA GLN A 80 -8.33 -20.67 14.27
C GLN A 80 -9.50 -20.18 13.38
N SER A 81 -9.66 -18.86 13.25
CA SER A 81 -10.71 -18.21 12.46
C SER A 81 -10.12 -17.20 11.48
N ALA A 82 -10.86 -16.93 10.40
CA ALA A 82 -10.52 -15.85 9.48
C ALA A 82 -10.69 -14.47 10.18
N VAL A 83 -9.78 -13.55 9.87
CA VAL A 83 -9.80 -12.17 10.36
C VAL A 83 -10.22 -11.27 9.22
N THR A 84 -11.28 -10.48 9.45
CA THR A 84 -11.73 -9.44 8.51
C THR A 84 -11.31 -8.07 9.06
N THR A 85 -10.63 -7.28 8.25
CA THR A 85 -10.21 -5.93 8.63
C THR A 85 -10.40 -4.94 7.48
N GLN A 86 -10.55 -3.66 7.79
CA GLN A 86 -10.72 -2.60 6.81
C GLN A 86 -9.46 -1.76 6.70
N PHE A 87 -8.98 -1.58 5.48
CA PHE A 87 -7.86 -0.72 5.15
C PHE A 87 -8.34 0.47 4.32
N VAL A 88 -7.78 1.65 4.59
CA VAL A 88 -7.99 2.83 3.73
C VAL A 88 -6.75 3.02 2.89
N PHE A 89 -6.95 2.99 1.58
CA PHE A 89 -5.90 3.20 0.61
C PHE A 89 -6.13 4.51 -0.14
N GLN A 90 -5.05 5.18 -0.51
CA GLN A 90 -5.09 6.44 -1.24
C GLN A 90 -4.66 6.21 -2.68
N LEU A 91 -5.51 6.64 -3.62
CA LEU A 91 -5.23 6.58 -5.05
C LEU A 91 -5.21 7.99 -5.62
N VAL A 92 -4.30 8.23 -6.55
CA VAL A 92 -4.24 9.48 -7.30
C VAL A 92 -4.10 9.19 -8.79
N SER A 93 -4.61 10.10 -9.61
CA SER A 93 -4.38 10.05 -11.05
C SER A 93 -2.99 10.61 -11.35
N ASP A 94 -2.15 9.77 -11.95
CA ASP A 94 -0.83 10.12 -12.44
C ASP A 94 -0.70 9.66 -13.90
N ALA A 95 -0.37 10.60 -14.79
CA ALA A 95 -0.31 10.37 -16.24
C ALA A 95 -1.53 9.62 -16.83
N GLY A 96 -2.75 9.92 -16.36
CA GLY A 96 -3.99 9.31 -16.84
C GLY A 96 -4.27 7.89 -16.29
N ARG A 97 -3.46 7.41 -15.34
CA ARG A 97 -3.66 6.12 -14.66
C ARG A 97 -3.82 6.33 -13.17
N LEU A 98 -4.68 5.54 -12.53
CA LEU A 98 -4.76 5.51 -11.08
C LEU A 98 -3.55 4.74 -10.53
N GLY A 99 -2.80 5.40 -9.66
CA GLY A 99 -1.71 4.80 -8.90
C GLY A 99 -2.02 4.86 -7.40
N TRP A 100 -1.55 3.86 -6.67
CA TRP A 100 -1.56 3.87 -5.21
C TRP A 100 -0.37 4.69 -4.70
N THR A 101 -0.52 5.20 -3.48
CA THR A 101 0.57 5.86 -2.77
C THR A 101 1.07 4.98 -1.64
N LEU A 102 2.38 5.01 -1.39
CA LEU A 102 2.96 4.45 -0.17
C LEU A 102 2.46 5.21 1.06
N HIS A 103 2.42 4.52 2.20
CA HIS A 103 2.29 5.22 3.48
C HIS A 103 3.47 6.19 3.65
N PRO A 104 3.27 7.43 4.13
CA PRO A 104 4.35 8.42 4.25
C PRO A 104 5.58 7.90 4.99
N ASP A 105 5.39 7.20 6.11
CA ASP A 105 6.50 6.65 6.90
C ASP A 105 7.32 5.61 6.13
N ARG A 106 6.64 4.75 5.35
CA ARG A 106 7.31 3.77 4.49
C ARG A 106 8.08 4.47 3.38
N PHE A 107 7.48 5.45 2.72
CA PHE A 107 8.18 6.24 1.71
C PHE A 107 9.44 6.91 2.27
N HIS A 108 9.35 7.53 3.45
CA HIS A 108 10.49 8.19 4.08
C HIS A 108 11.60 7.20 4.45
N ALA A 109 11.26 6.05 5.04
CA ALA A 109 12.22 5.01 5.36
C ALA A 109 12.90 4.45 4.09
N TYR A 110 12.11 4.06 3.08
CA TYR A 110 12.64 3.46 1.86
C TYR A 110 13.48 4.46 1.06
N ARG A 111 13.09 5.73 1.00
CA ARG A 111 13.93 6.78 0.39
C ARG A 111 15.29 6.91 1.08
N GLN A 112 15.36 6.64 2.38
CA GLN A 112 16.60 6.69 3.17
C GLN A 112 17.41 5.38 3.13
N GLY A 113 16.98 4.38 2.34
CA GLY A 113 17.72 3.14 2.20
C GLY A 113 17.44 2.10 3.28
N HIS A 114 16.43 2.29 4.14
CA HIS A 114 16.13 1.36 5.23
C HIS A 114 14.65 0.98 5.27
N CYS A 115 14.35 -0.12 5.99
CA CYS A 115 12.98 -0.58 6.16
C CYS A 115 12.36 0.05 7.40
N LEU A 116 11.10 0.48 7.29
CA LEU A 116 10.33 0.91 8.46
C LEU A 116 10.25 -0.26 9.46
N GLN A 117 10.69 -0.04 10.68
CA GLN A 117 10.53 -1.03 11.75
C GLN A 117 9.04 -1.22 12.04
N ALA A 118 8.61 -2.47 12.18
CA ALA A 118 7.26 -2.76 12.65
C ALA A 118 7.11 -2.17 14.06
N VAL A 119 6.24 -1.18 14.23
CA VAL A 119 5.80 -0.77 15.56
C VAL A 119 4.98 -1.94 16.11
N PRO A 120 5.32 -2.52 17.28
CA PRO A 120 4.51 -3.57 17.88
C PRO A 120 3.07 -3.05 18.06
N PRO A 121 2.03 -3.87 17.85
CA PRO A 121 0.69 -3.47 18.26
C PRO A 121 0.71 -3.18 19.76
N ALA A 122 0.21 -2.00 20.14
CA ALA A 122 0.03 -1.59 21.54
C ALA A 122 -1.04 -2.46 22.23
#